data_AF-A0AAE0N204-F1
#
_entry.id   AF-A0AAE0N204-F1
#
_cell.length_a   1.000
_cell.length_b   1.000
_cell.length_c   1.000
_cell.angle_alpha   90.00
_cell.angle_beta   90.00
_cell.angle_gamma   90.00
#
_symmetry.space_group_name_H-M   'P 1'
#
loop_
_entity.id
_entity.type
_entity.pdbx_description
1 polymer ?
#
loop_
_entity_poly.entity_id
_entity_poly.type
_entity_poly.pdbx_seq_one_letter_code
_entity_poly.pdbx_strand_id
1 'polypeptide(L)'
;LLRKITLPTNITSTDPRIIAAFKAMDSVIYRQGTIMLRRLANVHLIRLFGSLEAIIKFERNIRRIHREPYYRDDHIAMDIYLSAQESHSNTNDLRRKLSRKRFSKR
;
A
#
# COMPACT_ATOMS: atom_id res chain seq x y z
N LEU A 1 9.33 -1.56 -15.29
CA LEU A 1 8.91 -1.31 -13.89
C LEU A 1 7.99 -0.09 -13.80
N LEU A 2 8.50 1.11 -14.12
CA LEU A 2 7.80 2.40 -14.03
C LEU A 2 6.38 2.40 -14.64
N ARG A 3 6.22 1.89 -15.86
CA ARG A 3 4.92 1.86 -16.55
C ARG A 3 3.85 1.00 -15.84
N LYS A 4 4.24 0.01 -15.03
CA LYS A 4 3.30 -0.86 -14.29
C LYS A 4 2.87 -0.28 -12.94
N ILE A 5 3.54 0.77 -12.46
CA ILE A 5 3.32 1.36 -11.13
C ILE A 5 2.79 2.79 -11.15
N THR A 6 2.76 3.42 -12.32
CA THR A 6 2.09 4.72 -12.48
C THR A 6 0.59 4.50 -12.45
N LEU A 7 -0.05 4.97 -11.38
CA LEU A 7 -1.50 4.98 -11.27
C LEU A 7 -2.06 6.12 -12.15
N PRO A 8 -3.10 5.88 -12.96
CA PRO A 8 -3.82 6.95 -13.64
C PRO A 8 -4.46 7.91 -12.65
N THR A 9 -4.67 9.15 -13.06
CA THR A 9 -5.23 10.22 -12.21
C THR A 9 -6.70 10.04 -11.85
N ASN A 10 -7.45 9.23 -12.60
CA ASN A 10 -8.90 9.06 -12.46
C ASN A 10 -9.28 7.65 -12.00
N ILE A 11 -8.62 7.14 -10.96
CA ILE A 11 -8.93 5.83 -10.38
C ILE A 11 -9.42 5.95 -8.94
N THR A 12 -10.17 4.94 -8.50
CA THR A 12 -10.60 4.79 -7.11
C THR A 12 -9.61 3.96 -6.30
N SER A 13 -9.68 4.00 -4.98
CA SER A 13 -8.84 3.17 -4.09
C SER A 13 -9.08 1.67 -4.27
N THR A 14 -10.24 1.30 -4.83
CA THR A 14 -10.65 -0.07 -5.17
C THR A 14 -10.20 -0.54 -6.55
N ASP A 15 -9.51 0.32 -7.33
CA ASP A 15 -9.09 -0.04 -8.68
C ASP A 15 -8.09 -1.21 -8.65
N PRO A 16 -8.33 -2.29 -9.41
CA PRO A 16 -7.48 -3.49 -9.38
C PRO A 16 -6.03 -3.22 -9.80
N ARG A 17 -5.76 -2.12 -10.50
CA ARG A 17 -4.41 -1.70 -10.88
C ARG A 17 -3.57 -1.34 -9.66
N ILE A 18 -4.16 -0.90 -8.56
CA ILE A 18 -3.45 -0.62 -7.29
C ILE A 18 -2.89 -1.93 -6.72
N ILE A 19 -3.72 -2.96 -6.64
CA ILE A 19 -3.29 -4.30 -6.20
C ILE A 19 -2.21 -4.87 -7.12
N ALA A 20 -2.40 -4.75 -8.43
CA ALA A 20 -1.41 -5.21 -9.41
C ALA A 20 -0.06 -4.47 -9.29
N ALA A 21 -0.09 -3.16 -9.01
CA ALA A 21 1.10 -2.35 -8.81
C ALA A 21 1.88 -2.79 -7.55
N PHE A 22 1.18 -3.04 -6.43
CA PHE A 22 1.81 -3.56 -5.21
C PHE A 22 2.45 -4.93 -5.44
N LYS A 23 1.72 -5.89 -6.01
CA LYS A 23 2.25 -7.22 -6.34
C LYS A 23 3.50 -7.14 -7.24
N ALA A 24 3.48 -6.25 -8.23
CA ALA A 24 4.63 -6.04 -9.10
C ALA A 24 5.84 -5.47 -8.36
N MET A 25 5.66 -4.54 -7.40
CA MET A 25 6.75 -4.04 -6.56
C MET A 25 7.34 -5.14 -5.68
N ASP A 26 6.50 -5.91 -5.01
CA ASP A 26 6.97 -6.96 -4.09
C ASP A 26 7.71 -8.09 -4.81
N SER A 27 7.30 -8.45 -6.03
CA SER A 27 8.04 -9.41 -6.85
C SER A 27 9.51 -8.99 -7.07
N VAL A 28 9.75 -7.68 -7.21
CA VAL A 28 11.10 -7.13 -7.42
C VAL A 28 11.87 -7.00 -6.12
N ILE A 29 11.21 -6.60 -5.04
CA ILE A 29 11.82 -6.47 -3.71
C ILE A 29 12.25 -7.85 -3.17
N TYR A 30 11.40 -8.86 -3.29
CA TYR A 30 11.62 -10.18 -2.67
C TYR A 30 12.34 -11.18 -3.58
N ARG A 31 12.03 -11.24 -4.88
CA ARG A 31 12.44 -12.39 -5.71
C ARG A 31 13.58 -12.10 -6.69
N GLN A 32 13.53 -11.00 -7.43
CA GLN A 32 14.30 -10.88 -8.69
C GLN A 32 15.13 -9.59 -8.86
N GLY A 33 15.17 -8.69 -7.87
CA GLY A 33 15.92 -7.44 -8.00
C GLY A 33 17.39 -7.54 -7.57
N THR A 34 18.29 -6.92 -8.36
CA THR A 34 19.62 -6.50 -7.86
C THR A 34 19.47 -5.56 -6.67
N ILE A 35 20.50 -5.39 -5.85
CA ILE A 35 20.45 -4.50 -4.67
C ILE A 35 19.98 -3.08 -5.06
N MET A 36 20.49 -2.56 -6.18
CA MET A 36 20.09 -1.24 -6.69
C MET A 36 18.62 -1.21 -7.13
N LEU A 37 18.14 -2.26 -7.82
CA LEU A 37 16.75 -2.34 -8.24
C LEU A 37 15.78 -2.48 -7.06
N ARG A 38 16.19 -3.19 -5.99
CA ARG A 38 15.41 -3.27 -4.74
C ARG A 38 15.31 -1.90 -4.05
N ARG A 39 16.40 -1.15 -3.98
CA ARG A 39 16.40 0.23 -3.44
C ARG A 39 15.45 1.12 -4.23
N LEU A 40 15.52 1.07 -5.56
CA LEU A 40 14.63 1.83 -6.44
C LEU A 40 13.17 1.39 -6.26
N ALA A 41 12.90 0.09 -6.16
CA ALA A 41 11.57 -0.44 -5.91
C ALA A 41 10.99 0.03 -4.56
N ASN A 42 11.79 0.08 -3.49
CA ASN A 42 11.38 0.64 -2.20
C ASN A 42 10.99 2.12 -2.30
N VAL A 43 11.76 2.94 -3.04
CA VAL A 43 11.40 4.34 -3.29
C VAL A 43 10.08 4.45 -4.04
N HIS A 44 9.87 3.61 -5.05
CA HIS A 44 8.61 3.57 -5.78
C HIS A 44 7.43 3.08 -4.95
N LEU A 45 7.65 2.14 -4.04
CA LEU A 45 6.64 1.66 -3.11
C LEU A 45 6.14 2.81 -2.21
N ILE A 46 7.06 3.62 -1.67
CA ILE A 46 6.69 4.81 -0.87
C ILE A 46 5.86 5.80 -1.71
N ARG A 47 6.26 6.05 -2.96
CA ARG A 47 5.50 6.93 -3.88
C ARG A 47 4.11 6.38 -4.20
N LEU A 48 3.98 5.06 -4.35
CA LEU A 48 2.71 4.39 -4.59
C LEU A 48 1.77 4.55 -3.39
N PHE A 49 2.28 4.39 -2.17
CA PHE A 49 1.52 4.68 -0.94
C PHE A 49 1.04 6.13 -0.89
N GLY A 50 1.92 7.11 -1.14
CA GLY A 50 1.51 8.52 -1.14
C GLY A 50 0.43 8.84 -2.18
N SER A 51 0.48 8.18 -3.35
CA SER A 51 -0.56 8.33 -4.38
C SER A 51 -1.88 7.72 -3.96
N LEU A 52 -1.84 6.54 -3.34
CA LEU A 52 -3.03 5.85 -2.83
C LEU A 52 -3.69 6.64 -1.68
N GLU A 53 -2.90 7.17 -0.75
CA GLU A 53 -3.39 8.04 0.32
C GLU A 53 -4.09 9.29 -0.23
N ALA A 54 -3.55 9.90 -1.29
CA ALA A 54 -4.18 11.04 -1.95
C ALA A 54 -5.54 10.67 -2.59
N ILE A 55 -5.64 9.49 -3.21
CA ILE A 55 -6.89 8.95 -3.76
C ILE A 55 -7.92 8.71 -2.65
N ILE A 56 -7.53 8.02 -1.58
CA ILE A 56 -8.40 7.74 -0.42
C ILE A 56 -8.89 9.04 0.23
N LYS A 57 -7.99 10.02 0.40
CA LYS A 57 -8.33 11.34 0.93
C LYS A 57 -9.35 12.04 0.05
N PHE A 58 -9.17 11.99 -1.27
CA PHE A 58 -10.14 12.53 -2.23
C PHE A 58 -11.50 11.84 -2.09
N GLU A 59 -11.54 10.51 -2.08
CA GLU A 59 -12.77 9.71 -1.92
C GLU A 59 -13.50 10.01 -0.61
N ARG A 60 -12.76 10.21 0.49
CA ARG A 60 -13.32 10.64 1.78
C ARG A 60 -13.91 12.03 1.73
N ASN A 61 -13.25 12.97 1.04
CA ASN A 61 -13.76 14.33 0.91
C ASN A 61 -15.08 14.38 0.14
N ILE A 62 -15.24 13.53 -0.87
CA ILE A 62 -16.51 13.38 -1.62
C ILE A 62 -17.48 12.39 -0.96
N ARG A 63 -17.25 12.01 0.31
CA ARG A 63 -18.09 11.12 1.13
C ARG A 63 -18.35 9.73 0.54
N ARG A 64 -17.46 9.23 -0.32
CA ARG A 64 -17.52 7.86 -0.85
C ARG A 64 -17.01 6.80 0.13
N ILE A 65 -16.25 7.22 1.15
CA ILE A 65 -15.74 6.35 2.21
C ILE A 65 -16.22 6.90 3.55
N HIS A 66 -16.77 6.03 4.40
CA HIS A 66 -17.18 6.40 5.75
C HIS A 66 -15.96 6.76 6.61
N ARG A 67 -16.07 7.85 7.38
CA ARG A 67 -15.01 8.26 8.31
C ARG A 67 -15.21 7.53 9.62
N GLU A 68 -14.37 6.53 9.87
CA GLU A 68 -14.28 5.91 11.19
C GLU A 68 -13.32 6.69 12.10
N PRO A 69 -13.65 6.87 13.39
CA PRO A 69 -12.76 7.47 14.37
C PRO A 69 -11.42 6.72 14.42
N TYR A 70 -10.30 7.47 14.48
CA TYR A 70 -8.94 6.93 14.56
C TYR A 70 -8.45 6.10 13.36
N TYR A 71 -9.28 5.83 12.37
CA TYR A 71 -8.92 5.11 11.14
C TYR A 71 -8.62 6.11 10.03
N ARG A 72 -7.32 6.36 9.80
CA ARG A 72 -6.83 7.39 8.88
C ARG A 72 -6.55 6.83 7.47
N ASP A 73 -6.23 7.72 6.53
CA ASP A 73 -6.04 7.37 5.12
C ASP A 73 -4.88 6.36 4.93
N ASP A 74 -3.83 6.50 5.74
CA ASP A 74 -2.69 5.58 5.82
C ASP A 74 -3.09 4.17 6.30
N HIS A 75 -4.09 4.06 7.18
CA HIS A 75 -4.59 2.76 7.65
C HIS A 75 -5.33 2.01 6.53
N ILE A 76 -6.16 2.73 5.76
CA ILE A 76 -6.83 2.17 4.58
C ILE A 76 -5.81 1.75 3.53
N ALA A 77 -4.84 2.62 3.23
CA ALA A 77 -3.78 2.32 2.27
C ALA A 77 -3.00 1.06 2.68
N MET A 78 -2.70 0.92 3.97
CA MET A 78 -2.06 -0.26 4.53
C MET A 78 -2.93 -1.51 4.37
N ASP A 79 -4.22 -1.44 4.67
CA ASP A 79 -5.12 -2.59 4.55
C ASP A 79 -5.25 -3.05 3.08
N ILE A 80 -5.30 -2.11 2.13
CA ILE A 80 -5.25 -2.40 0.69
C ILE A 80 -3.93 -3.10 0.31
N TYR A 81 -2.78 -2.57 0.77
CA TYR A 81 -1.49 -3.21 0.53
C TYR A 81 -1.42 -4.62 1.09
N LEU A 82 -1.93 -4.85 2.30
CA LEU A 82 -1.96 -6.17 2.92
C LEU A 82 -2.84 -7.14 2.14
N SER A 83 -4.00 -6.69 1.63
CA SER A 83 -4.88 -7.50 0.79
C SER A 83 -4.22 -7.92 -0.54
N ALA A 84 -3.23 -7.16 -1.01
CA ALA A 84 -2.47 -7.50 -2.21
C ALA A 84 -1.47 -8.66 -2.00
N GLN A 85 -1.17 -9.01 -0.74
CA GLN A 85 -0.21 -10.07 -0.41
C GLN A 85 -0.91 -11.44 -0.33
N GLU A 86 -0.66 -12.30 -1.32
CA GLU A 86 -1.32 -13.63 -1.46
C GLU A 86 -1.06 -14.61 -0.30
N SER A 87 -0.10 -14.35 0.59
CA SER A 87 0.33 -15.29 1.64
C SER A 87 -0.20 -14.99 3.04
N HIS A 88 -1.06 -13.98 3.22
CA HIS A 88 -1.49 -13.56 4.54
C HIS A 88 -2.99 -13.76 4.74
N SER A 89 -3.35 -15.01 5.00
CA SER A 89 -4.69 -15.45 5.44
C SER A 89 -5.21 -14.75 6.71
N ASN A 90 -4.39 -13.89 7.35
CA ASN A 90 -4.82 -13.14 8.53
C ASN A 90 -4.14 -11.74 8.53
N THR A 91 -4.75 -10.78 7.85
CA THR A 91 -4.34 -9.36 7.83
C THR A 91 -4.15 -8.78 9.25
N ASN A 92 -4.93 -9.27 10.22
CA ASN A 92 -4.82 -8.93 11.64
C ASN A 92 -3.48 -9.33 12.27
N ASP A 93 -2.90 -10.46 11.88
CA ASP A 93 -1.62 -10.92 12.43
C ASP A 93 -0.44 -10.07 11.94
N LEU A 94 -0.51 -9.59 10.69
CA LEU A 94 0.49 -8.69 10.15
C LEU A 94 0.40 -7.30 10.78
N ARG A 95 -0.83 -6.82 10.97
CA ARG A 95 -1.11 -5.58 11.71
C ARG A 95 -0.56 -5.67 13.14
N ARG A 96 -0.79 -6.79 13.83
CA ARG A 96 -0.24 -7.07 15.16
C ARG A 96 1.30 -7.09 15.17
N LYS A 97 1.95 -7.71 14.18
CA LYS A 97 3.43 -7.72 14.06
C LYS A 97 4.00 -6.31 13.83
N LEU A 98 3.35 -5.49 13.01
CA LEU A 98 3.79 -4.13 12.73
C LEU A 98 3.58 -3.19 13.93
N SER A 99 2.44 -3.30 14.61
CA SER A 99 2.17 -2.53 15.84
C SER A 99 3.15 -2.90 16.94
N ARG A 100 3.43 -4.20 17.18
CA ARG A 100 4.42 -4.65 18.17
C ARG A 100 5.82 -4.07 17.92
N LYS A 101 6.25 -3.94 16.66
CA LYS A 101 7.54 -3.32 16.33
C LYS A 101 7.60 -1.81 16.60
N ARG A 102 6.48 -1.09 16.50
CA ARG A 102 6.41 0.36 16.81
C ARG A 102 6.44 0.64 18.31
N PHE A 103 5.96 -0.28 19.15
CA PHE A 103 5.96 -0.14 20.61
C PHE A 103 7.17 -0.77 21.33
N SER A 104 8.02 -1.52 20.61
CA SER A 104 9.23 -2.16 21.17
C SER A 104 10.45 -1.23 21.28
N LYS A 105 10.32 0.06 20.95
CA LYS A 105 11.35 1.08 21.23
C LYS A 105 10.79 2.08 22.24
N ARG A 106 10.84 1.72 23.51
CA ARG A 106 10.91 2.63 24.65
C ARG A 106 11.81 1.99 25.69
#